data_AF-A0A830BWT5-F1
#
_entry.id   AF-A0A830BWT5-F1
#
_cell.length_a   1.000
_cell.length_b   1.000
_cell.length_c   1.000
_cell.angle_alpha   90.00
_cell.angle_beta   90.00
_cell.angle_gamma   90.00
#
_symmetry.space_group_name_H-M   'P 1'
#
loop_
_entity.id
_entity.type
_entity.pdbx_description
1 polymer ?
#
loop_
_entity_poly.entity_id
_entity_poly.type
_entity_poly.pdbx_seq_one_letter_code
_entity_poly.pdbx_strand_id
1 'polypeptide(L)'
;MLLCSHYCRFSVVAYLQQIWWFEVDGTVKFPFPPDIYSLSFRIHLGRFSRRLGRRVSSFEHTHGWDIKPVRFEFSTSDGQQASSECFLDDSQQDEDYKVGEFIVGESDSETEVRFSMKQIDCTHSKGGLCVDSVSIVPIELKGRKGRGVLK
;
A
#
# COMPACT_ATOMS: atom_id res chain seq x y z
N MET A 1 10.13 2.07 4.50
CA MET A 1 9.95 0.77 5.18
C MET A 1 10.58 0.86 6.56
N LEU A 2 9.80 1.13 7.60
CA LEU A 2 10.27 0.82 8.96
C LEU A 2 9.98 -0.67 9.17
N LEU A 3 11.04 -1.47 9.20
CA LEU A 3 11.00 -2.85 9.66
C LEU A 3 10.53 -2.85 11.12
N CYS A 4 9.24 -3.08 11.35
CA CYS A 4 8.77 -3.50 12.66
C CYS A 4 9.11 -4.99 12.82
N SER A 5 10.33 -5.25 13.30
CA SER A 5 10.78 -6.59 13.68
C SER A 5 9.97 -7.05 14.90
N HIS A 6 9.01 -7.95 14.69
CA HIS A 6 8.39 -8.94 15.61
C HIS A 6 7.94 -8.56 17.05
N TYR A 7 8.26 -7.37 17.58
CA TYR A 7 8.21 -7.03 19.01
C TYR A 7 7.27 -5.87 19.36
N CYS A 8 6.66 -5.17 18.40
CA CYS A 8 5.61 -4.17 18.66
C CYS A 8 4.25 -4.66 18.17
N ARG A 9 3.71 -5.71 18.78
CA ARG A 9 2.31 -6.13 18.55
C ARG A 9 1.46 -5.79 19.76
N PHE A 10 0.51 -4.89 19.59
CA PHE A 10 -0.56 -4.70 20.57
C PHE A 10 -1.31 -6.03 20.74
N SER A 11 -1.62 -6.41 21.99
CA SER A 11 -2.37 -7.63 22.30
C SER A 11 -3.83 -7.56 21.83
N VAL A 12 -4.32 -6.34 21.61
CA VAL A 12 -5.67 -6.04 21.13
C VAL A 12 -5.53 -5.11 19.92
N VAL A 13 -6.19 -5.47 18.82
CA VAL A 13 -6.30 -4.64 17.62
C VAL A 13 -7.67 -3.97 17.63
N ALA A 14 -7.69 -2.64 17.60
CA ALA A 14 -8.94 -1.90 17.37
C ALA A 14 -9.29 -1.99 15.88
N TYR A 15 -10.51 -2.41 15.57
CA TYR A 15 -11.01 -2.48 14.20
C TYR A 15 -11.99 -1.34 13.97
N LEU A 16 -11.64 -0.47 13.02
CA LEU A 16 -12.51 0.59 12.57
C LEU A 16 -13.75 -0.03 11.89
N GLN A 17 -14.93 0.16 12.49
CA GLN A 17 -16.16 -0.44 11.99
C GLN A 17 -16.74 0.32 10.79
N GLN A 18 -16.72 1.65 10.83
CA GLN A 18 -17.37 2.49 9.83
C GLN A 18 -16.63 3.81 9.63
N ILE A 19 -16.45 4.20 8.37
CA ILE A 19 -15.95 5.51 7.95
C ILE A 19 -16.76 6.08 6.79
N TRP A 20 -16.75 7.40 6.65
CA TRP A 20 -17.46 8.12 5.58
C TRP A 20 -16.49 8.71 4.56
N TRP A 21 -15.35 9.21 5.01
CA TRP A 21 -14.23 9.62 4.16
C TRP A 21 -12.98 8.85 4.58
N PHE A 22 -12.11 8.56 3.61
CA PHE A 22 -10.87 7.84 3.83
C PHE A 22 -9.71 8.57 3.17
N GLU A 23 -8.66 8.80 3.94
CA GLU A 23 -7.42 9.41 3.49
C GLU A 23 -6.25 8.82 4.27
N VAL A 24 -5.23 8.38 3.53
CA VAL A 24 -3.91 8.05 4.04
C VAL A 24 -2.94 8.93 3.29
N ASP A 25 -2.15 9.71 4.03
CA ASP A 25 -1.02 10.46 3.51
C ASP A 25 0.26 10.03 4.22
N GLY A 26 1.36 10.01 3.48
CA GLY A 26 2.67 9.70 4.04
C GLY A 26 3.80 10.38 3.27
N THR A 27 4.91 10.57 3.98
CA THR A 27 6.12 11.15 3.41
C THR A 27 7.32 10.33 3.90
N VAL A 28 8.24 10.04 2.98
CA VAL A 28 9.53 9.43 3.31
C VAL A 28 10.65 10.24 2.68
N LYS A 29 11.71 10.48 3.45
CA LYS A 29 12.98 11.02 2.97
C LYS A 29 14.03 9.95 3.13
N PHE A 30 14.71 9.62 2.05
CA PHE A 30 15.72 8.57 2.08
C PHE A 30 16.77 8.79 0.98
N PRO A 31 18.05 8.48 1.22
CA PRO A 31 19.08 8.47 0.19
C PRO A 31 18.94 7.21 -0.68
N PHE A 32 17.94 7.21 -1.57
CA PHE A 32 17.72 6.08 -2.48
C PHE A 32 18.92 5.92 -3.41
N PRO A 33 19.46 4.71 -3.60
CA PRO A 33 20.42 4.47 -4.67
C PRO A 33 19.83 4.83 -6.04
N PRO A 34 20.63 5.30 -7.00
CA PRO A 34 20.16 5.62 -8.34
C PRO A 34 19.56 4.38 -9.02
N ASP A 35 18.26 4.44 -9.34
CA ASP A 35 17.50 3.38 -10.00
C ASP A 35 16.10 3.89 -10.39
N ILE A 36 15.30 3.05 -11.05
CA ILE A 36 13.86 3.25 -11.26
C ILE A 36 13.11 2.47 -10.18
N TYR A 37 12.32 3.19 -9.40
CA TYR A 37 11.53 2.64 -8.30
C TYR A 37 10.05 2.60 -8.67
N SER A 38 9.36 1.57 -8.19
CA SER A 38 7.90 1.48 -8.23
C SER A 38 7.32 1.69 -6.83
N LEU A 39 6.24 2.47 -6.75
CA LEU A 39 5.45 2.67 -5.53
C LEU A 39 4.13 1.91 -5.62
N SER A 40 3.81 1.16 -4.56
CA SER A 40 2.55 0.39 -4.46
C SER A 40 2.02 0.34 -3.04
N PHE A 41 0.70 0.22 -2.89
CA PHE A 41 0.01 -0.01 -1.63
C PHE A 41 -0.42 -1.47 -1.54
N ARG A 42 -0.10 -2.13 -0.43
CA ARG A 42 -0.68 -3.43 -0.11
C ARG A 42 -1.94 -3.24 0.72
N ILE A 43 -3.06 -3.70 0.17
CA ILE A 43 -4.37 -3.51 0.75
C ILE A 43 -5.06 -4.84 0.89
N HIS A 44 -5.83 -4.97 1.95
CA HIS A 44 -6.66 -6.11 2.21
C HIS A 44 -8.07 -5.67 2.56
N LEU A 45 -9.06 -6.34 1.97
CA LEU A 45 -10.45 -6.24 2.37
C LEU A 45 -10.81 -7.41 3.28
N GLY A 46 -11.56 -7.13 4.35
CA GLY A 46 -12.03 -8.12 5.32
C GLY A 46 -11.11 -8.31 6.53
N ARG A 47 -11.57 -9.14 7.47
CA ARG A 47 -10.84 -9.50 8.69
C ARG A 47 -9.99 -10.75 8.46
N PHE A 48 -8.70 -10.65 8.73
CA PHE A 48 -7.84 -11.81 8.91
C PHE A 48 -8.05 -12.42 10.29
N SER A 49 -8.66 -13.60 10.34
CA SER A 49 -8.72 -14.43 11.53
C SER A 49 -7.85 -15.68 11.32
N ARG A 50 -7.16 -16.12 12.37
CA ARG A 50 -6.52 -17.44 12.37
C ARG A 50 -7.39 -18.38 13.19
N ARG A 51 -8.14 -19.27 12.52
CA ARG A 51 -8.79 -20.41 13.18
C ARG A 51 -7.96 -21.66 12.91
N LEU A 52 -7.58 -22.37 13.97
CA LEU A 52 -6.88 -23.68 13.90
C LEU A 52 -5.63 -23.65 13.01
N GLY A 53 -4.83 -22.58 13.07
CA GLY A 53 -3.59 -22.45 12.30
C GLY A 53 -3.77 -22.11 10.81
N ARG A 54 -4.99 -22.14 10.27
CA ARG A 54 -5.32 -21.70 8.90
C ARG A 54 -5.74 -20.23 8.88
N ARG A 55 -5.31 -19.49 7.85
CA ARG A 55 -5.78 -18.10 7.60
C ARG A 55 -7.22 -18.21 7.10
N VAL A 56 -8.16 -17.60 7.82
CA VAL A 56 -9.57 -17.50 7.46
C VAL A 56 -9.89 -16.02 7.28
N SER A 57 -10.23 -15.62 6.07
CA SER A 57 -10.76 -14.27 5.80
C SER A 57 -12.26 -14.27 6.10
N SER A 58 -12.71 -13.33 6.95
CA SER A 58 -14.13 -13.04 7.14
C SER A 58 -14.43 -11.68 6.53
N PHE A 59 -15.35 -11.65 5.55
CA PHE A 59 -15.78 -10.46 4.83
C PHE A 59 -17.02 -9.81 5.42
N GLU A 60 -17.52 -10.27 6.57
CA GLU A 60 -18.82 -9.86 7.15
C GLU A 60 -19.01 -8.35 7.37
N HIS A 61 -17.96 -7.52 7.19
CA HIS A 61 -18.01 -6.08 7.38
C HIS A 61 -17.36 -5.27 6.23
N THR A 62 -16.98 -5.90 5.13
CA THR A 62 -16.49 -5.17 3.93
C THR A 62 -17.67 -4.60 3.17
N HIS A 63 -17.70 -3.29 2.94
CA HIS A 63 -18.75 -2.62 2.18
C HIS A 63 -18.30 -1.23 1.73
N GLY A 64 -18.94 -0.70 0.67
CA GLY A 64 -18.87 0.71 0.28
C GLY A 64 -17.64 1.15 -0.52
N TRP A 65 -16.67 0.26 -0.75
CA TRP A 65 -15.43 0.57 -1.49
C TRP A 65 -15.57 0.46 -3.02
N ASP A 66 -16.59 -0.25 -3.49
CA ASP A 66 -16.93 -0.51 -4.90
C ASP A 66 -17.79 0.60 -5.53
N ILE A 67 -18.21 1.59 -4.73
CA ILE A 67 -19.13 2.66 -5.16
C ILE A 67 -18.41 3.76 -5.95
N LYS A 68 -17.18 4.10 -5.56
CA LYS A 68 -16.31 5.06 -6.24
C LYS A 68 -14.89 4.52 -6.34
N PRO A 69 -14.09 4.95 -7.32
CA PRO A 69 -12.69 4.56 -7.33
C PRO A 69 -11.93 5.16 -6.14
N VAL A 70 -10.98 4.42 -5.62
CA VAL A 70 -9.94 4.92 -4.73
C VAL A 70 -8.81 5.48 -5.58
N ARG A 71 -8.37 6.69 -5.25
CA ARG A 71 -7.26 7.37 -5.91
C ARG A 71 -5.98 7.16 -5.13
N PHE A 72 -4.93 6.77 -5.83
CA PHE A 72 -3.59 6.62 -5.32
C PHE A 72 -2.68 7.60 -6.03
N GLU A 73 -1.78 8.24 -5.29
CA GLU A 73 -0.89 9.26 -5.84
C GLU A 73 0.47 9.23 -5.18
N PHE A 74 1.48 9.70 -5.90
CA PHE A 74 2.73 10.14 -5.28
C PHE A 74 3.30 11.37 -5.99
N SER A 75 4.18 12.07 -5.27
CA SER A 75 5.06 13.08 -5.82
C SER A 75 6.44 13.02 -5.18
N THR A 76 7.46 13.47 -5.91
CA THR A 76 8.84 13.52 -5.44
C THR A 76 9.35 14.97 -5.32
N SER A 77 10.40 15.21 -4.54
CA SER A 77 10.99 16.55 -4.36
C SER A 77 11.52 17.19 -5.64
N ASP A 78 11.88 16.39 -6.64
CA ASP A 78 12.34 16.82 -7.97
C ASP A 78 11.17 16.99 -8.98
N GLY A 79 9.92 16.79 -8.54
CA GLY A 79 8.72 17.13 -9.31
C GLY A 79 8.12 16.00 -10.14
N GLN A 80 8.62 14.77 -10.03
CA GLN A 80 7.94 13.61 -10.62
C GLN A 80 6.65 13.32 -9.84
N GLN A 81 5.62 12.86 -10.55
CA GLN A 81 4.33 12.54 -9.96
C GLN A 81 3.61 11.48 -10.79
N ALA A 82 2.78 10.67 -10.14
CA ALA A 82 1.86 9.76 -10.81
C ALA A 82 0.58 9.59 -9.98
N SER A 83 -0.50 9.20 -10.66
CA SER A 83 -1.76 8.86 -10.03
C SER A 83 -2.42 7.66 -10.72
N SER A 84 -3.08 6.82 -9.94
CA SER A 84 -3.90 5.70 -10.43
C SER A 84 -5.23 5.65 -9.69
N GLU A 85 -6.28 5.21 -10.36
CA GLU A 85 -7.60 5.06 -9.77
C GLU A 85 -8.16 3.66 -10.05
N CYS A 86 -8.72 3.01 -9.03
CA CYS A 86 -9.41 1.73 -9.19
C CYS A 86 -10.45 1.50 -8.10
N PHE A 87 -11.43 0.66 -8.38
CA PHE A 87 -12.37 0.19 -7.36
C PHE A 87 -11.67 -0.87 -6.49
N LEU A 88 -11.98 -0.90 -5.20
CA LEU A 88 -11.60 -2.01 -4.34
C LEU A 88 -12.81 -2.94 -4.24
N ASP A 89 -12.75 -4.07 -4.93
CA ASP A 89 -13.78 -5.11 -4.89
C ASP A 89 -13.24 -6.42 -4.31
N ASP A 90 -14.15 -7.33 -3.95
CA ASP A 90 -13.80 -8.61 -3.32
C ASP A 90 -13.07 -9.58 -4.28
N SER A 91 -12.95 -9.27 -5.57
CA SER A 91 -12.28 -10.13 -6.56
C SER A 91 -10.75 -10.00 -6.54
N GLN A 92 -10.21 -8.90 -6.00
CA GLN A 92 -8.78 -8.59 -5.92
C GLN A 92 -8.24 -8.71 -4.49
N GLN A 93 -8.43 -9.90 -3.94
CA GLN A 93 -8.06 -10.20 -2.56
C GLN A 93 -6.53 -10.34 -2.44
N ASP A 94 -5.89 -9.48 -1.63
CA ASP A 94 -4.44 -9.47 -1.35
C ASP A 94 -3.55 -8.98 -2.52
N GLU A 95 -3.97 -7.96 -3.27
CA GLU A 95 -3.19 -7.38 -4.38
C GLU A 95 -2.32 -6.16 -3.97
N ASP A 96 -1.17 -6.00 -4.63
CA ASP A 96 -0.34 -4.79 -4.52
C ASP A 96 -0.83 -3.76 -5.56
N TYR A 97 -1.50 -2.70 -5.09
CA TYR A 97 -2.03 -1.62 -5.93
C TYR A 97 -0.89 -0.68 -6.33
N LYS A 98 -0.41 -0.82 -7.57
CA LYS A 98 0.66 0.00 -8.13
C LYS A 98 0.18 1.41 -8.46
N VAL A 99 0.88 2.41 -7.94
CA VAL A 99 0.60 3.83 -8.20
C VAL A 99 1.34 4.32 -9.43
N GLY A 100 2.61 3.96 -9.54
CA GLY A 100 3.47 4.36 -10.65
C GLY A 100 4.94 4.09 -10.37
N GLU A 101 5.78 4.77 -11.13
CA GLU A 101 7.23 4.63 -11.12
C GLU A 101 7.89 6.01 -11.12
N PHE A 102 9.05 6.12 -10.47
CA PHE A 102 9.87 7.33 -10.44
C PHE A 102 11.35 6.96 -10.52
N ILE A 103 12.16 7.90 -11.00
CA ILE A 103 13.60 7.74 -11.21
C ILE A 103 14.34 8.44 -10.09
N VAL A 104 15.40 7.84 -9.57
CA VAL A 104 16.35 8.49 -8.66
C VAL A 104 17.68 8.67 -9.39
N GLY A 105 18.20 9.91 -9.43
CA GLY A 105 19.46 10.24 -10.08
C GLY A 105 20.68 10.10 -9.16
N GLU A 106 21.88 10.11 -9.76
CA GLU A 106 23.15 10.06 -9.01
C GLU A 106 23.44 11.30 -8.16
N SER A 107 22.81 12.43 -8.47
CA SER A 107 23.05 13.72 -7.82
C SER A 107 22.23 13.96 -6.56
N ASP A 108 21.24 13.12 -6.27
CA ASP A 108 20.26 13.39 -5.21
C ASP A 108 20.78 12.85 -3.87
N SER A 109 21.15 13.76 -2.95
CA SER A 109 21.61 13.36 -1.62
C SER A 109 20.52 12.66 -0.81
N GLU A 110 19.26 13.09 -0.99
CA GLU A 110 18.06 12.47 -0.45
C GLU A 110 16.88 12.73 -1.41
N THR A 111 16.05 11.72 -1.67
CA THR A 111 14.77 11.92 -2.37
C THR A 111 13.63 11.93 -1.35
N GLU A 112 12.84 13.00 -1.35
CA GLU A 112 11.57 13.03 -0.61
C GLU A 112 10.48 12.47 -1.52
N VAL A 113 9.75 11.46 -1.06
CA VAL A 113 8.59 10.89 -1.73
C VAL A 113 7.37 11.10 -0.83
N ARG A 114 6.37 11.81 -1.34
CA ARG A 114 5.04 11.96 -0.73
C ARG A 114 4.09 11.03 -1.45
N PHE A 115 3.23 10.34 -0.71
CA PHE A 115 2.25 9.43 -1.30
C PHE A 115 0.92 9.54 -0.57
N SER A 116 -0.16 9.23 -1.29
CA SER A 116 -1.49 9.23 -0.72
C SER A 116 -2.40 8.18 -1.32
N MET A 117 -3.42 7.81 -0.55
CA MET A 117 -4.55 6.95 -0.95
C MET A 117 -5.83 7.60 -0.42
N LYS A 118 -6.76 7.95 -1.31
CA LYS A 118 -7.95 8.74 -0.98
C LYS A 118 -9.21 8.17 -1.60
N GLN A 119 -10.27 8.13 -0.80
CA GLN A 119 -11.63 7.96 -1.29
C GLN A 119 -12.55 8.83 -0.44
N ILE A 120 -12.78 10.05 -0.91
CA ILE A 120 -13.66 11.01 -0.25
C ILE A 120 -15.04 10.85 -0.86
N ASP A 121 -15.85 10.00 -0.23
CA ASP A 121 -17.23 9.79 -0.63
C ASP A 121 -18.18 9.76 0.56
N CYS A 122 -18.72 10.90 0.94
CA CYS A 122 -19.61 11.00 2.10
C CYS A 122 -21.05 10.50 1.82
N THR A 123 -21.29 9.82 0.69
CA THR A 123 -22.63 9.31 0.36
C THR A 123 -22.90 7.93 0.94
N HIS A 124 -21.86 7.13 1.19
CA HIS A 124 -21.99 5.77 1.72
C HIS A 124 -20.93 5.48 2.77
N SER A 125 -21.34 4.70 3.77
CA SER A 125 -20.43 4.16 4.76
C SER A 125 -19.51 3.10 4.17
N LYS A 126 -18.31 3.00 4.73
CA LYS A 126 -17.29 2.05 4.29
C LYS A 126 -16.72 1.33 5.50
N GLY A 127 -16.34 0.07 5.31
CA GLY A 127 -15.77 -0.75 6.37
C GLY A 127 -14.88 -1.86 5.84
N GLY A 128 -14.10 -2.47 6.72
CA GLY A 128 -13.33 -3.68 6.40
C GLY A 128 -12.04 -3.47 5.61
N LEU A 129 -11.55 -2.23 5.43
CA LEU A 129 -10.25 -1.97 4.79
C LEU A 129 -9.10 -2.10 5.79
N CYS A 130 -8.04 -2.79 5.36
CA CYS A 130 -6.76 -2.81 6.03
C CYS A 130 -5.67 -2.39 5.03
N VAL A 131 -4.94 -1.32 5.35
CA VAL A 131 -3.72 -0.94 4.64
C VAL A 131 -2.55 -1.59 5.38
N ASP A 132 -1.88 -2.55 4.74
CA ASP A 132 -0.78 -3.30 5.36
C ASP A 132 0.54 -2.51 5.22
N SER A 133 0.88 -2.11 4.00
CA SER A 133 2.14 -1.41 3.75
C SER A 133 2.12 -0.54 2.50
N VAL A 134 3.05 0.42 2.46
CA VAL A 134 3.45 1.14 1.26
C VAL A 134 4.86 0.71 0.91
N SER A 135 5.04 0.20 -0.31
CA SER A 135 6.30 -0.35 -0.80
C SER A 135 6.86 0.52 -1.90
N ILE A 136 8.12 0.94 -1.72
CA ILE A 136 8.96 1.58 -2.72
C ILE A 136 10.08 0.59 -3.02
N VAL A 137 10.09 0.02 -4.23
CA VAL A 137 11.02 -1.05 -4.60
C VAL A 137 11.65 -0.78 -5.97
N PRO A 138 12.96 -1.02 -6.14
CA PRO A 138 13.59 -0.99 -7.46
C PRO A 138 12.94 -2.01 -8.41
N ILE A 139 12.68 -1.60 -9.65
CA ILE A 139 12.01 -2.47 -10.64
C ILE A 139 12.87 -3.69 -10.98
N GLU A 140 14.20 -3.53 -11.07
CA GLU A 140 15.10 -4.62 -11.41
C GLU A 140 15.17 -5.74 -10.35
N LEU A 141 14.84 -5.45 -9.09
CA LEU A 141 14.82 -6.45 -8.02
C LEU A 141 13.64 -7.42 -8.15
N LYS A 142 12.57 -7.09 -8.90
CA LYS A 142 11.49 -8.05 -9.20
C LYS A 142 11.93 -9.14 -10.18
N GLY A 143 12.98 -8.92 -10.99
CA GLY A 143 13.53 -9.90 -11.95
C GLY A 143 14.60 -10.85 -11.39
N ARG A 144 15.18 -10.56 -10.22
CA ARG A 144 16.32 -11.34 -9.67
C ARG A 144 15.94 -12.54 -8.81
N LYS A 145 14.66 -12.82 -8.58
CA LYS A 145 14.21 -14.03 -7.83
C LYS A 145 14.41 -15.38 -8.55
N GLY A 146 15.11 -15.43 -9.70
CA GLY A 146 15.22 -16.63 -10.54
C GLY A 146 16.63 -17.12 -10.92
N ARG A 147 17.73 -16.58 -10.38
CA ARG A 147 19.07 -17.10 -10.67
C ARG A 147 19.97 -17.15 -9.43
N GLY A 148 19.65 -18.08 -8.54
CA GLY A 148 20.66 -18.67 -7.68
C GLY A 148 21.61 -19.49 -8.55
N VAL A 149 22.78 -18.95 -8.83
CA VAL A 149 23.91 -19.71 -9.38
C VAL A 149 24.32 -20.73 -8.32
N LEU A 150 24.05 -22.00 -8.59
CA LEU A 150 24.75 -23.11 -7.94
C LEU A 150 26.23 -22.99 -8.34
N LYS A 151 27.09 -22.82 -7.34
CA LYS A 151 28.49 -23.22 -7.39
C LYS A 151 28.65 -24.47 -6.55
#